data_AF-A0A1Y5FCC4-F1
#
_entry.id   AF-A0A1Y5FCC4-F1
#
_cell.length_a   1.000
_cell.length_b   1.000
_cell.length_c   1.000
_cell.angle_alpha   90.00
_cell.angle_beta   90.00
_cell.angle_gamma   90.00
#
_symmetry.space_group_name_H-M   'P 1'
#
loop_
_entity.id
_entity.type
_entity.pdbx_description
1 polymer ?
#
loop_
_entity_poly.entity_id
_entity_poly.type
_entity_poly.pdbx_seq_one_letter_code
_entity_poly.pdbx_strand_id
1 'polypeptide(L)'
;MKIILTHVLFFLCFSSSASTVRLAAAGSDININSIYAPFNSVSGDGTASSAPLKIYIPMAAGGTAQTDNHILTTNLPLLAALNLRITTDTVSDSASNGSWKLYLKDTTTNYNFLSESTGVDCPAGGTCTTFGTNFTINSVCNVVAPSGVSVDCSTFESSVVIVNGYIHLTDDTNFGAIDPTTGTGLGGIYVQLYISGVVYDGSGATSDIQPVLTSVIIGDAGLRYYYTLSSVLTYFRDFTAFDLSAHNVNFGQATVTETLSTDDEIVLNTSGYFDLKELTNDRTYNVSLAVRDRFGFYTKLSSPLSATPLSISEFLEKNQCYLISAGFMEQHYVLDYFRHIRDEYLMSFSFGVAFVEMYYATAPQYVPFIITHPMVQAAIRSAAYGLYFIFNFGVYIIGLWFLVRFIKLKLSKTTILD
;
A
#
# COMPACT_ATOMS: atom_id res chain seq x y z
N MET A 1 -37.87 -48.21 27.97
CA MET A 1 -37.34 -47.50 29.16
C MET A 1 -35.83 -47.22 29.11
N LYS A 2 -35.01 -47.98 28.37
CA LYS A 2 -33.55 -47.71 28.24
C LYS A 2 -33.16 -46.55 27.30
N ILE A 3 -34.01 -46.14 26.37
CA ILE A 3 -33.70 -45.08 25.39
C ILE A 3 -33.90 -43.67 25.97
N ILE A 4 -34.81 -43.52 26.94
CA ILE A 4 -35.11 -42.22 27.57
C ILE A 4 -33.98 -41.82 28.55
N LEU A 5 -33.34 -42.79 29.21
CA LEU A 5 -32.24 -42.52 30.14
C LEU A 5 -30.96 -42.04 29.41
N THR A 6 -30.73 -42.51 28.19
CA THR A 6 -29.56 -42.10 27.38
C THR A 6 -29.71 -40.68 26.83
N HIS A 7 -30.93 -40.20 26.61
CA HIS A 7 -31.18 -38.83 26.14
C HIS A 7 -31.17 -37.80 27.27
N VAL A 8 -31.55 -38.19 28.49
CA VAL A 8 -31.41 -37.32 29.68
C VAL A 8 -29.94 -37.20 30.12
N LEU A 9 -29.11 -38.24 29.94
CA LEU A 9 -27.68 -38.14 30.22
C LEU A 9 -26.90 -37.29 29.19
N PHE A 10 -27.38 -37.20 27.94
CA PHE A 10 -26.74 -36.38 26.90
C PHE A 10 -27.07 -34.87 27.04
N PHE A 11 -28.16 -34.54 27.74
CA PHE A 11 -28.57 -33.15 27.99
C PHE A 11 -27.96 -32.52 29.26
N LEU A 12 -27.26 -33.30 30.08
CA LEU A 12 -26.66 -32.83 31.35
C LEU A 12 -25.13 -32.65 31.30
N CYS A 13 -24.48 -32.80 30.14
CA CYS A 13 -23.03 -32.62 29.97
C CYS A 13 -22.61 -31.27 29.35
N PHE A 14 -23.51 -30.29 29.23
CA PHE A 14 -23.15 -28.95 28.75
C PHE A 14 -23.51 -27.88 29.78
N SER A 15 -22.71 -27.81 30.85
CA SER A 15 -22.59 -26.59 31.65
C SER A 15 -21.28 -26.62 32.45
N SER A 16 -20.17 -26.74 31.75
CA SER A 16 -18.99 -25.97 32.14
C SER A 16 -19.03 -24.69 31.31
N SER A 17 -19.55 -23.62 31.90
CA SER A 17 -19.43 -22.28 31.34
C SER A 17 -17.96 -21.88 31.41
N ALA A 18 -17.17 -22.31 30.43
CA ALA A 18 -15.99 -21.56 30.05
C ALA A 18 -16.50 -20.36 29.28
N SER A 19 -16.46 -19.19 29.92
CA SER A 19 -16.67 -17.88 29.30
C SER A 19 -15.74 -17.78 28.10
N THR A 20 -16.28 -18.07 26.93
CA THR A 20 -15.53 -17.95 25.67
C THR A 20 -15.91 -16.61 25.10
N VAL A 21 -15.08 -15.60 25.42
CA VAL A 21 -15.13 -14.31 24.73
C VAL A 21 -14.68 -14.59 23.29
N ARG A 22 -15.64 -14.82 22.40
CA ARG A 22 -15.40 -14.78 20.96
C ARG A 22 -15.38 -13.32 20.56
N LEU A 23 -14.19 -12.81 20.23
CA LEU A 23 -14.04 -11.59 19.43
C LEU A 23 -14.56 -11.88 18.03
N ALA A 24 -15.88 -11.94 17.90
CA ALA A 24 -16.56 -12.11 16.63
C ALA A 24 -16.66 -10.74 15.97
N ALA A 25 -15.81 -10.52 14.98
CA ALA A 25 -16.07 -9.64 13.84
C ALA A 25 -16.77 -8.29 14.13
N ALA A 26 -16.02 -7.26 14.57
CA ALA A 26 -16.33 -5.85 14.32
C ALA A 26 -15.23 -4.96 14.93
N GLY A 27 -14.61 -4.08 14.14
CA GLY A 27 -14.17 -2.75 14.57
C GLY A 27 -13.18 -2.58 15.75
N SER A 28 -12.38 -3.57 16.13
CA SER A 28 -11.40 -3.37 17.20
C SER A 28 -10.25 -2.45 16.75
N ASP A 29 -10.30 -1.18 17.14
CA ASP A 29 -9.27 -0.19 16.86
C ASP A 29 -8.15 -0.24 17.93
N ILE A 30 -6.97 -0.73 17.56
CA ILE A 30 -5.77 -0.51 18.35
C ILE A 30 -5.29 0.92 18.06
N ASN A 31 -5.25 1.75 19.08
CA ASN A 31 -4.88 3.16 18.97
C ASN A 31 -3.69 3.41 19.91
N ILE A 32 -2.59 4.00 19.47
CA ILE A 32 -1.48 4.31 20.37
C ILE A 32 -1.68 5.75 20.81
N ASN A 33 -1.95 5.95 22.10
CA ASN A 33 -2.44 7.23 22.61
C ASN A 33 -1.28 8.24 22.77
N SER A 34 -0.76 8.73 21.65
CA SER A 34 0.01 9.97 21.49
C SER A 34 0.34 10.13 20.01
N ILE A 35 -0.46 10.91 19.28
CA ILE A 35 -0.17 11.54 17.98
C ILE A 35 0.03 10.58 16.77
N TYR A 36 0.37 9.31 16.99
CA TYR A 36 0.49 8.27 15.97
C TYR A 36 -0.63 7.24 16.17
N ALA A 37 -1.69 7.33 15.38
CA ALA A 37 -2.50 6.13 15.16
C ALA A 37 -1.55 5.10 14.53
N PRO A 38 -1.27 3.94 15.15
CA PRO A 38 -0.47 2.91 14.49
C PRO A 38 -1.15 2.68 13.14
N PHE A 39 -0.39 2.90 12.07
CA PHE A 39 -0.92 2.76 10.73
C PHE A 39 -1.21 1.27 10.54
N ASN A 40 -2.49 0.91 10.71
CA ASN A 40 -3.03 -0.44 10.69
C ASN A 40 -2.90 -1.05 9.29
N SER A 41 -1.67 -1.33 8.87
CA SER A 41 -1.42 -2.35 7.86
C SER A 41 -1.56 -3.71 8.56
N VAL A 42 -2.81 -4.07 8.87
CA VAL A 42 -3.15 -5.27 9.63
C VAL A 42 -2.71 -6.48 8.83
N SER A 43 -1.65 -7.14 9.29
CA SER A 43 -1.19 -8.42 8.77
C SER A 43 -1.33 -9.43 9.91
N GLY A 44 -1.89 -10.60 9.59
CA GLY A 44 -2.32 -11.58 10.59
C GLY A 44 -3.72 -11.26 11.14
N ASP A 45 -4.45 -12.31 11.53
CA ASP A 45 -5.80 -12.20 12.05
C ASP A 45 -5.85 -12.26 13.59
N GLY A 46 -4.69 -12.46 14.23
CA GLY A 46 -4.56 -12.53 15.69
C GLY A 46 -5.16 -13.79 16.31
N THR A 47 -5.58 -14.77 15.49
CA THR A 47 -6.26 -16.00 15.97
C THR A 47 -5.31 -17.08 16.44
N ALA A 48 -4.04 -17.02 16.02
CA ALA A 48 -3.02 -18.01 16.37
C ALA A 48 -1.63 -17.38 16.54
N SER A 49 -0.75 -18.02 17.31
CA SER A 49 0.66 -17.61 17.41
C SER A 49 1.41 -17.67 16.06
N SER A 50 0.92 -18.43 15.09
CA SER A 50 1.45 -18.48 13.72
C SER A 50 0.91 -17.37 12.81
N ALA A 51 -0.18 -16.70 13.20
CA ALA A 51 -0.80 -15.60 12.47
C ALA A 51 -1.11 -14.42 13.42
N PRO A 52 -0.13 -13.92 14.20
CA PRO A 52 -0.37 -12.85 15.16
C PRO A 52 -0.69 -11.54 14.45
N LEU A 53 -1.48 -10.71 15.11
CA LEU A 53 -1.75 -9.35 14.69
C LEU A 53 -0.46 -8.51 14.80
N LYS A 54 0.04 -8.02 13.66
CA LYS A 54 1.28 -7.22 13.63
C LYS A 54 1.02 -5.75 13.89
N ILE A 55 1.73 -5.17 14.85
CA ILE A 55 1.59 -3.77 15.28
C ILE A 55 2.95 -3.09 15.14
N TYR A 56 3.01 -2.02 14.34
CA TYR A 56 4.24 -1.25 14.10
C TYR A 56 4.25 0.00 14.97
N ILE A 57 5.28 0.12 15.81
CA ILE A 57 5.42 1.13 16.85
C ILE A 57 6.65 1.98 16.55
N PRO A 58 6.47 3.21 16.03
CA PRO A 58 7.58 4.13 15.83
C PRO A 58 7.99 4.78 17.15
N MET A 59 9.29 4.96 17.35
CA MET A 59 9.85 5.50 18.59
C MET A 59 11.01 6.46 18.31
N ALA A 60 11.19 7.44 19.19
CA ALA A 60 12.37 8.31 19.17
C ALA A 60 13.42 7.87 20.21
N ALA A 61 14.67 7.84 19.76
CA ALA A 61 15.82 8.15 20.60
C ALA A 61 15.62 9.56 21.17
N GLY A 62 15.77 9.78 22.47
CA GLY A 62 15.45 11.08 23.10
C GLY A 62 15.94 12.32 22.33
N GLY A 63 15.07 13.32 22.17
CA GLY A 63 15.45 14.69 21.82
C GLY A 63 15.75 15.02 20.35
N THR A 64 15.34 14.21 19.38
CA THR A 64 15.60 14.50 17.96
C THR A 64 14.52 15.39 17.32
N ALA A 65 14.94 16.26 16.39
CA ALA A 65 14.01 17.07 15.60
C ALA A 65 13.27 16.18 14.58
N GLN A 66 12.06 16.58 14.18
CA GLN A 66 11.27 15.85 13.17
C GLN A 66 12.04 15.68 11.84
N THR A 67 12.91 16.63 11.52
CA THR A 67 13.85 16.60 10.38
C THR A 67 14.75 15.37 10.42
N ASP A 68 15.28 15.04 11.60
CA ASP A 68 16.34 14.03 11.77
C ASP A 68 15.77 12.62 11.74
N ASN A 69 14.47 12.48 11.98
CA ASN A 69 13.76 11.20 11.92
C ASN A 69 13.03 10.98 10.60
N HIS A 70 13.17 11.91 9.65
CA HIS A 70 12.44 11.92 8.38
C HIS A 70 10.92 11.73 8.59
N ILE A 71 10.30 12.54 9.46
CA ILE A 71 8.85 12.54 9.70
C ILE A 71 8.26 13.93 9.44
N LEU A 72 7.03 14.00 8.95
CA LEU A 72 6.48 15.25 8.38
C LEU A 72 5.85 16.19 9.42
N THR A 73 5.17 15.68 10.46
CA THR A 73 4.30 16.55 11.28
C THR A 73 4.21 16.20 12.77
N THR A 74 4.54 14.98 13.15
CA THR A 74 4.25 14.46 14.49
C THR A 74 5.54 14.16 15.24
N ASN A 75 5.65 14.58 16.50
CA ASN A 75 6.76 14.14 17.34
C ASN A 75 6.64 12.64 17.60
N LEU A 76 7.76 11.93 17.52
CA LEU A 76 7.80 10.52 17.90
C LEU A 76 7.63 10.38 19.41
N PRO A 77 6.92 9.34 19.86
CA PRO A 77 6.82 9.07 21.27
C PRO A 77 8.17 8.61 21.85
N LEU A 78 8.46 9.08 23.07
CA LEU A 78 9.56 8.57 23.89
C LEU A 78 9.11 7.29 24.61
N LEU A 79 10.05 6.36 24.84
CA LEU A 79 9.78 5.07 25.50
C LEU A 79 9.00 5.21 26.81
N ALA A 80 9.38 6.18 27.65
CA ALA A 80 8.77 6.41 28.96
C ALA A 80 7.34 6.96 28.90
N ALA A 81 6.93 7.56 27.78
CA ALA A 81 5.63 8.22 27.63
C ALA A 81 4.62 7.40 26.80
N LEU A 82 5.05 6.29 26.21
CA LEU A 82 4.25 5.55 25.23
C LEU A 82 3.31 4.54 25.88
N ASN A 83 2.02 4.68 25.58
CA ASN A 83 0.98 3.75 25.97
C ASN A 83 0.37 3.08 24.73
N LEU A 84 0.45 1.76 24.66
CA LEU A 84 -0.34 0.96 23.73
C LEU A 84 -1.78 0.96 24.23
N ARG A 85 -2.67 1.68 23.54
CA ARG A 85 -4.10 1.65 23.82
C ARG A 85 -4.79 0.64 22.90
N ILE A 86 -5.53 -0.28 23.50
CA ILE A 86 -6.24 -1.32 22.77
C ILE A 86 -7.72 -1.07 22.96
N THR A 87 -8.42 -0.80 21.86
CA THR A 87 -9.86 -0.59 21.90
C THR A 87 -10.54 -1.83 21.35
N THR A 88 -11.41 -2.43 22.15
CA THR A 88 -12.15 -3.64 21.77
C THR A 88 -13.63 -3.47 22.08
N ASP A 89 -14.46 -4.07 21.24
CA ASP A 89 -15.85 -4.30 21.55
C ASP A 89 -15.95 -5.67 22.22
N THR A 90 -16.46 -5.71 23.44
CA THR A 90 -16.58 -6.94 24.23
C THR A 90 -18.04 -7.20 24.57
N VAL A 91 -18.39 -8.48 24.58
CA VAL A 91 -19.68 -8.96 25.09
C VAL A 91 -19.37 -9.78 26.32
N SER A 92 -19.72 -9.27 27.50
CA SER A 92 -19.54 -10.02 28.75
C SER A 92 -20.76 -10.90 29.01
N ASP A 93 -20.55 -12.20 29.11
CA ASP A 93 -21.55 -13.18 29.55
C ASP A 93 -21.55 -13.39 31.07
N SER A 94 -20.54 -12.87 31.78
CA SER A 94 -20.40 -12.98 33.23
C SER A 94 -20.78 -11.69 33.95
N ALA A 95 -21.15 -11.82 35.23
CA ALA A 95 -21.44 -10.70 36.12
C ALA A 95 -20.19 -10.12 36.81
N SER A 96 -18.99 -10.57 36.42
CA SER A 96 -17.71 -10.15 36.99
C SER A 96 -17.05 -9.08 36.13
N ASN A 97 -16.42 -8.09 36.80
CA ASN A 97 -15.55 -7.12 36.15
C ASN A 97 -14.28 -7.84 35.70
N GLY A 98 -14.14 -8.12 34.40
CA GLY A 98 -12.90 -8.63 33.83
C GLY A 98 -11.81 -7.54 33.77
N SER A 99 -10.57 -7.97 33.54
CA SER A 99 -9.45 -7.10 33.20
C SER A 99 -8.74 -7.63 31.96
N TRP A 100 -8.24 -6.73 31.11
CA TRP A 100 -7.36 -7.14 30.03
C TRP A 100 -5.96 -7.34 30.57
N LYS A 101 -5.40 -8.51 30.29
CA LYS A 101 -4.03 -8.85 30.66
C LYS A 101 -3.19 -9.01 29.41
N LEU A 102 -2.00 -8.43 29.46
CA LEU A 102 -0.96 -8.59 28.46
C LEU A 102 0.05 -9.61 28.98
N TYR A 103 0.31 -10.63 28.17
CA TYR A 103 1.32 -11.63 28.40
C TYR A 103 2.37 -11.59 27.30
N LEU A 104 3.63 -11.89 27.63
CA LEU A 104 4.72 -11.99 26.66
C LEU A 104 5.17 -13.43 26.50
N LYS A 105 5.42 -13.83 25.26
CA LYS A 105 5.94 -15.17 24.94
C LYS A 105 7.37 -15.31 25.46
N ASP A 106 7.66 -16.42 26.13
CA ASP A 106 9.03 -16.79 26.45
C ASP A 106 9.70 -17.57 25.31
N THR A 107 10.86 -18.17 25.59
CA THR A 107 11.61 -19.01 24.63
C THR A 107 10.92 -20.34 24.34
N THR A 108 9.82 -20.65 25.02
CA THR A 108 9.01 -21.86 24.90
C THR A 108 7.62 -21.54 24.31
N THR A 109 6.59 -22.32 24.67
CA THR A 109 5.19 -22.08 24.29
C THR A 109 4.43 -21.20 25.28
N ASN A 110 5.01 -20.91 26.45
CA ASN A 110 4.34 -20.21 27.52
C ASN A 110 4.35 -18.69 27.31
N TYR A 111 3.32 -18.06 27.87
CA TYR A 111 3.13 -16.62 27.89
C TYR A 111 3.12 -16.13 29.33
N ASN A 112 4.09 -15.31 29.69
CA ASN A 112 4.28 -14.81 31.04
C ASN A 112 3.55 -13.49 31.23
N PHE A 113 2.86 -13.34 32.36
CA PHE A 113 2.13 -12.12 32.68
C PHE A 113 3.09 -10.93 32.72
N LEU A 114 2.66 -9.83 32.09
CA LEU A 114 3.39 -8.58 32.09
C LEU A 114 2.63 -7.48 32.83
N SER A 115 1.40 -7.24 32.40
CA SER A 115 0.64 -6.07 32.84
C SER A 115 -0.85 -6.31 32.70
N GLU A 116 -1.62 -5.60 33.52
CA GLU A 116 -3.07 -5.65 33.58
C GLU A 116 -3.63 -4.23 33.37
N SER A 117 -4.70 -4.13 32.61
CA SER A 117 -5.44 -2.88 32.45
C SER A 117 -6.15 -2.50 33.75
N THR A 118 -6.21 -1.22 34.08
CA THR A 118 -7.03 -0.73 35.20
C THR A 118 -8.53 -0.94 34.90
N GLY A 119 -9.08 -2.08 35.35
CA GLY A 119 -10.50 -2.46 35.48
C GLY A 119 -11.41 -2.28 34.25
N VAL A 120 -12.02 -3.36 33.75
CA VAL A 120 -13.13 -3.26 32.79
C VAL A 120 -14.44 -3.18 33.56
N ASP A 121 -15.06 -2.01 33.63
CA ASP A 121 -16.45 -1.87 34.09
C ASP A 121 -17.39 -2.23 32.93
N CYS A 122 -17.53 -3.53 32.66
CA CYS A 122 -18.53 -4.03 31.72
C CYS A 122 -19.74 -4.56 32.49
N PRO A 123 -20.94 -3.96 32.36
CA PRO A 123 -22.12 -4.43 33.06
C PRO A 123 -22.46 -5.88 32.68
N ALA A 124 -22.88 -6.68 33.66
CA ALA A 124 -23.32 -8.07 33.47
C ALA A 124 -24.36 -8.18 32.34
N GLY A 125 -24.09 -9.01 31.33
CA GLY A 125 -25.00 -9.24 30.20
C GLY A 125 -25.12 -8.07 29.22
N GLY A 126 -24.23 -7.08 29.31
CA GLY A 126 -24.14 -5.94 28.39
C GLY A 126 -23.10 -6.13 27.28
N THR A 127 -23.34 -5.48 26.14
CA THR A 127 -22.31 -5.20 25.14
C THR A 127 -21.55 -3.94 25.54
N CYS A 128 -20.26 -4.07 25.78
CA CYS A 128 -19.36 -2.97 26.06
C CYS A 128 -18.68 -2.54 24.78
N THR A 129 -19.27 -1.53 24.15
CA THR A 129 -18.74 -0.94 22.93
C THR A 129 -17.60 0.00 23.27
N THR A 130 -16.44 -0.22 22.64
CA THR A 130 -15.30 0.69 22.60
C THR A 130 -14.57 0.85 23.94
N PHE A 131 -14.15 -0.27 24.54
CA PHE A 131 -13.34 -0.24 25.76
C PHE A 131 -11.84 -0.09 25.45
N GLY A 132 -11.22 0.96 25.98
CA GLY A 132 -9.79 1.25 25.77
C GLY A 132 -8.92 0.88 26.96
N THR A 133 -7.93 0.00 26.76
CA THR A 133 -6.93 -0.34 27.78
C THR A 133 -5.55 0.15 27.43
N ASN A 134 -4.82 0.69 28.40
CA ASN A 134 -3.47 1.20 28.20
C ASN A 134 -2.43 0.23 28.78
N PHE A 135 -1.45 -0.14 27.98
CA PHE A 135 -0.23 -0.83 28.43
C PHE A 135 0.98 0.07 28.18
N THR A 136 1.81 0.30 29.20
CA THR A 136 3.03 1.11 29.01
C THR A 136 4.06 0.30 28.23
N ILE A 137 4.58 0.83 27.13
CA ILE A 137 5.65 0.16 26.35
C ILE A 137 6.93 0.04 27.18
N ASN A 138 7.17 0.98 28.09
CA ASN A 138 8.28 0.89 29.04
C ASN A 138 8.25 -0.40 29.88
N SER A 139 7.05 -0.90 30.24
CA SER A 139 6.93 -2.19 30.94
C SER A 139 7.30 -3.37 30.05
N VAL A 140 6.94 -3.32 28.76
CA VAL A 140 7.32 -4.34 27.76
C VAL A 140 8.84 -4.36 27.56
N CYS A 141 9.48 -3.19 27.55
CA CYS A 141 10.88 -3.02 27.20
C CYS A 141 11.89 -3.24 28.34
N ASN A 142 11.43 -3.35 29.58
CA ASN A 142 12.29 -3.52 30.76
C ASN A 142 11.93 -4.75 31.59
N VAL A 143 11.43 -5.80 30.93
CA VAL A 143 11.16 -7.08 31.60
C VAL A 143 12.49 -7.77 31.87
N VAL A 144 12.94 -7.70 33.11
CA VAL A 144 14.08 -8.47 33.63
C VAL A 144 13.54 -9.55 34.56
N ALA A 145 13.97 -10.79 34.33
CA ALA A 145 13.47 -12.01 34.98
C ALA A 145 13.29 -11.88 36.51
N PRO A 146 12.22 -12.50 37.05
CA PRO A 146 12.23 -13.95 37.25
C PRO A 146 11.32 -14.77 36.29
N SER A 147 10.67 -14.13 35.32
CA SER A 147 9.69 -14.74 34.39
C SER A 147 10.27 -15.44 33.15
N GLY A 148 11.60 -15.56 33.01
CA GLY A 148 12.23 -16.23 31.86
C GLY A 148 12.13 -15.49 30.52
N VAL A 149 11.43 -14.35 30.46
CA VAL A 149 11.35 -13.44 29.32
C VAL A 149 12.34 -12.29 29.54
N SER A 150 13.17 -12.00 28.55
CA SER A 150 14.00 -10.79 28.52
C SER A 150 13.73 -10.07 27.20
N VAL A 151 13.06 -8.93 27.27
CA VAL A 151 12.92 -8.02 26.13
C VAL A 151 13.88 -6.87 26.37
N ASP A 152 14.89 -6.76 25.52
CA ASP A 152 15.82 -5.63 25.53
C ASP A 152 15.45 -4.70 24.38
N CYS A 153 14.88 -3.55 24.73
CA CYS A 153 14.59 -2.52 23.73
C CYS A 153 15.77 -1.58 23.47
N SER A 154 16.95 -1.73 24.11
CA SER A 154 18.06 -0.78 23.95
C SER A 154 18.58 -0.65 22.51
N THR A 155 18.27 -1.63 21.65
CA THR A 155 18.71 -1.66 20.25
C THR A 155 17.68 -1.07 19.26
N PHE A 156 16.54 -0.55 19.72
CA PHE A 156 15.44 -0.11 18.84
C PHE A 156 15.83 0.98 17.83
N GLU A 157 16.86 1.76 18.13
CA GLU A 157 17.41 2.82 17.27
C GLU A 157 18.31 2.27 16.15
N SER A 158 18.86 1.06 16.33
CA SER A 158 19.74 0.41 15.36
C SER A 158 19.10 -0.80 14.68
N SER A 159 18.04 -1.38 15.25
CA SER A 159 17.36 -2.54 14.69
C SER A 159 15.92 -2.62 15.16
N VAL A 160 15.08 -3.31 14.41
CA VAL A 160 13.68 -3.55 14.82
C VAL A 160 13.63 -4.59 15.93
N VAL A 161 13.03 -4.22 17.06
CA VAL A 161 12.77 -5.11 18.19
C VAL A 161 11.42 -5.76 17.98
N ILE A 162 11.37 -7.10 18.02
CA ILE A 162 10.14 -7.89 17.81
C ILE A 162 9.75 -8.54 19.13
N VAL A 163 8.52 -8.26 19.57
CA VAL A 163 7.95 -8.81 20.81
C VAL A 163 6.67 -9.57 20.50
N ASN A 164 6.61 -10.84 20.89
CA ASN A 164 5.40 -11.64 20.74
C ASN A 164 4.58 -11.60 22.03
N GLY A 165 3.31 -11.24 21.92
CA GLY A 165 2.41 -11.09 23.05
C GLY A 165 1.09 -11.81 22.85
N TYR A 166 0.35 -11.93 23.95
CA TYR A 166 -1.00 -12.44 24.00
C TYR A 166 -1.84 -11.56 24.92
N ILE A 167 -2.98 -11.10 24.42
CA ILE A 167 -3.88 -10.23 25.17
C ILE A 167 -5.16 -11.00 25.45
N HIS A 168 -5.52 -11.09 26.72
CA HIS A 168 -6.61 -11.92 27.16
C HIS A 168 -7.48 -11.16 28.17
N LEU A 169 -8.80 -11.21 27.97
CA LEU A 169 -9.77 -10.68 28.92
C LEU A 169 -10.12 -11.79 29.91
N THR A 170 -9.86 -11.57 31.19
CA THR A 170 -10.15 -12.55 32.25
C THR A 170 -10.56 -11.87 33.54
N ASP A 171 -11.40 -12.52 34.34
CA ASP A 171 -11.69 -12.14 35.72
C ASP A 171 -10.84 -12.92 36.73
N ASP A 172 -9.95 -13.81 36.25
CA ASP A 172 -9.01 -14.53 37.09
C ASP A 172 -8.04 -13.54 37.75
N THR A 173 -7.77 -13.71 39.05
CA THR A 173 -6.75 -12.93 39.76
C THR A 173 -5.35 -13.54 39.63
N ASN A 174 -5.20 -14.64 38.91
CA ASN A 174 -3.91 -15.29 38.70
C ASN A 174 -3.02 -14.49 37.73
N PHE A 175 -1.78 -14.27 38.14
CA PHE A 175 -0.74 -13.56 37.38
C PHE A 175 0.38 -14.49 36.93
N GLY A 176 0.15 -15.81 36.96
CA GLY A 176 1.09 -16.83 36.51
C GLY A 176 1.24 -16.87 34.98
N ALA A 177 2.20 -17.67 34.53
CA ALA A 177 2.32 -18.01 33.12
C ALA A 177 1.10 -18.80 32.64
N ILE A 178 0.69 -18.55 31.40
CA ILE A 178 -0.39 -19.27 30.74
C ILE A 178 0.13 -19.93 29.46
N ASP A 179 -0.53 -21.01 29.05
CA ASP A 179 -0.40 -21.57 27.71
C ASP A 179 -1.69 -21.30 26.94
N PRO A 180 -1.72 -20.33 26.01
CA PRO A 180 -2.90 -20.02 25.22
C PRO A 180 -3.37 -21.17 24.32
N THR A 181 -2.56 -22.22 24.14
CA THR A 181 -2.89 -23.40 23.33
C THR A 181 -3.57 -24.51 24.12
N THR A 182 -3.53 -24.46 25.46
CA THR A 182 -4.12 -25.49 26.34
C THR A 182 -4.87 -24.85 27.53
N GLY A 183 -6.11 -25.30 27.82
CA GLY A 183 -6.81 -24.91 29.06
C GLY A 183 -7.51 -23.53 29.07
N THR A 184 -7.58 -22.89 30.25
CA THR A 184 -8.44 -21.73 30.62
C THR A 184 -8.09 -20.39 29.94
N GLY A 185 -7.08 -20.35 29.06
CA GLY A 185 -6.66 -19.16 28.31
C GLY A 185 -7.18 -19.11 26.88
N LEU A 186 -8.36 -19.65 26.58
CA LEU A 186 -8.96 -19.61 25.23
C LEU A 186 -9.76 -18.31 25.05
N GLY A 187 -9.56 -17.59 23.94
CA GLY A 187 -10.37 -16.41 23.57
C GLY A 187 -9.65 -15.05 23.58
N GLY A 188 -8.32 -15.01 23.74
CA GLY A 188 -7.50 -13.81 23.57
C GLY A 188 -6.96 -13.60 22.14
N ILE A 189 -6.19 -12.53 21.95
CA ILE A 189 -5.59 -12.10 20.69
C ILE A 189 -4.08 -12.30 20.76
N TYR A 190 -3.51 -12.97 19.76
CA TYR A 190 -2.07 -13.01 19.56
C TYR A 190 -1.60 -11.72 18.87
N VAL A 191 -0.62 -11.05 19.45
CA VAL A 191 -0.04 -9.82 18.90
C VAL A 191 1.46 -9.96 18.71
N GLN A 192 1.99 -9.25 17.72
CA GLN A 192 3.41 -9.12 17.47
C GLN A 192 3.75 -7.63 17.34
N LEU A 193 4.44 -7.11 18.34
CA LEU A 193 4.87 -5.71 18.38
C LEU A 193 6.21 -5.61 17.66
N TYR A 194 6.25 -4.77 16.63
CA TYR A 194 7.47 -4.33 15.97
C TYR A 194 7.77 -2.94 16.48
N ILE A 195 8.91 -2.75 17.14
CA ILE A 195 9.32 -1.49 17.75
C ILE A 195 10.58 -1.00 17.04
N SER A 196 10.56 0.24 16.55
CA SER A 196 11.71 0.79 15.84
C SER A 196 11.81 2.31 15.97
N GLY A 197 13.03 2.80 16.10
CA GLY A 197 13.42 4.19 15.91
C GLY A 197 14.50 4.34 14.84
N VAL A 198 14.61 3.37 13.94
CA VAL A 198 15.64 3.34 12.91
C VAL A 198 15.27 4.30 11.79
N VAL A 199 16.18 5.20 11.43
CA VAL A 199 16.00 6.19 10.37
C VAL A 199 16.87 5.83 9.15
N TYR A 200 16.41 6.17 7.95
CA TYR A 200 17.13 5.94 6.70
C TYR A 200 18.13 7.06 6.37
N ASP A 201 19.04 7.36 7.30
CA ASP A 201 20.03 8.45 7.14
C ASP A 201 21.42 7.96 6.70
N GLY A 202 21.63 6.63 6.64
CA GLY A 202 22.91 6.01 6.34
C GLY A 202 23.83 5.85 7.55
N SER A 203 23.37 6.20 8.75
CA SER A 203 24.04 5.93 10.02
C SER A 203 23.46 4.66 10.66
N GLY A 204 24.31 3.79 11.21
CA GLY A 204 23.85 2.56 11.87
C GLY A 204 23.56 1.38 10.93
N ALA A 205 22.48 0.62 11.21
CA ALA A 205 22.20 -0.66 10.54
C ALA A 205 21.23 -0.55 9.33
N THR A 206 20.72 0.64 9.03
CA THR A 206 19.91 0.89 7.82
C THR A 206 20.78 1.28 6.65
N SER A 207 20.44 0.73 5.48
CA SER A 207 20.99 1.22 4.22
C SER A 207 20.54 2.67 4.01
N ASP A 208 21.44 3.50 3.50
CA ASP A 208 21.09 4.82 2.98
C ASP A 208 20.25 4.63 1.71
N ILE A 209 18.93 4.62 1.88
CA ILE A 209 18.01 4.47 0.77
C ILE A 209 17.56 5.86 0.36
N GLN A 210 17.95 6.24 -0.85
CA GLN A 210 17.51 7.47 -1.49
C GLN A 210 16.89 7.10 -2.85
N PRO A 211 15.60 7.36 -3.06
CA PRO A 211 14.99 7.19 -4.37
C PRO A 211 15.59 8.15 -5.38
N VAL A 212 15.62 7.74 -6.64
CA VAL A 212 16.08 8.57 -7.75
C VAL A 212 14.97 8.66 -8.79
N LEU A 213 14.52 9.88 -9.07
CA LEU A 213 13.64 10.15 -10.22
C LEU A 213 14.48 10.17 -11.49
N THR A 214 14.19 9.29 -12.44
CA THR A 214 15.02 9.08 -13.63
C THR A 214 14.50 9.81 -14.86
N SER A 215 13.19 9.89 -15.02
CA SER A 215 12.55 10.59 -16.13
C SER A 215 11.10 10.97 -15.79
N VAL A 216 10.54 11.85 -16.60
CA VAL A 216 9.15 12.31 -16.50
C VAL A 216 8.51 12.36 -17.89
N ILE A 217 7.30 11.82 -18.00
CA ILE A 217 6.43 11.97 -19.17
C ILE A 217 5.38 13.01 -18.82
N ILE A 218 5.23 14.00 -19.70
CA ILE A 218 4.30 15.12 -19.54
C ILE A 218 2.97 14.75 -20.19
N GLY A 219 1.87 14.90 -19.46
CA GLY A 219 0.51 14.73 -19.93
C GLY A 219 -0.38 15.94 -19.64
N ASP A 220 -1.67 15.82 -19.96
CA ASP A 220 -2.69 16.82 -19.62
C ASP A 220 -3.11 16.69 -18.16
N ALA A 221 -2.95 17.76 -17.40
CA ALA A 221 -3.18 17.81 -15.95
C ALA A 221 -2.49 16.65 -15.20
N GLY A 222 -1.38 16.15 -15.73
CA GLY A 222 -0.72 14.97 -15.19
C GLY A 222 0.73 14.82 -15.59
N LEU A 223 1.48 14.15 -14.73
CA LEU A 223 2.90 13.85 -14.90
C LEU A 223 3.15 12.40 -14.48
N ARG A 224 3.81 11.62 -15.34
CA ARG A 224 4.28 10.26 -14.98
C ARG A 224 5.76 10.31 -14.70
N TYR A 225 6.15 9.94 -13.48
CA TYR A 225 7.55 9.89 -13.07
C TYR A 225 8.04 8.45 -13.02
N TYR A 226 9.26 8.22 -13.51
CA TYR A 226 9.96 6.95 -13.35
C TYR A 226 10.96 7.07 -12.20
N TYR A 227 11.09 6.00 -11.43
CA TYR A 227 11.99 5.97 -10.27
C TYR A 227 12.84 4.70 -10.23
N THR A 228 13.96 4.81 -9.51
CA THR A 228 14.78 3.68 -9.07
C THR A 228 15.11 3.80 -7.58
N LEU A 229 15.33 2.65 -6.94
CA LEU A 229 15.76 2.50 -5.54
C LEU A 229 17.06 1.70 -5.49
N SER A 230 17.93 2.02 -4.54
CA SER A 230 19.17 1.28 -4.29
C SER A 230 18.92 -0.12 -3.72
N SER A 231 17.81 -0.31 -2.97
CA SER A 231 17.40 -1.58 -2.40
C SER A 231 15.88 -1.60 -2.09
N VAL A 232 15.35 -2.80 -1.86
CA VAL A 232 13.95 -3.01 -1.42
C VAL A 232 13.88 -2.84 0.10
N LEU A 233 12.99 -1.97 0.60
CA LEU A 233 12.71 -1.83 2.03
C LEU A 233 11.97 -3.05 2.58
N THR A 234 12.50 -3.65 3.65
CA THR A 234 11.89 -4.79 4.35
C THR A 234 10.50 -4.46 4.92
N TYR A 235 10.32 -3.24 5.44
CA TYR A 235 9.08 -2.78 6.06
C TYR A 235 8.35 -1.78 5.17
N PHE A 236 8.44 -1.93 3.85
CA PHE A 236 7.76 -1.08 2.89
C PHE A 236 6.26 -0.94 3.18
N ARG A 237 5.75 0.28 3.00
CA ARG A 237 4.33 0.59 3.04
C ARG A 237 3.86 1.18 1.73
N ASP A 238 4.36 2.37 1.39
CA ASP A 238 3.91 3.12 0.23
C ASP A 238 4.97 4.11 -0.25
N PHE A 239 4.68 4.76 -1.38
CA PHE A 239 5.45 5.87 -1.91
C PHE A 239 4.70 7.18 -1.67
N THR A 240 5.44 8.26 -1.47
CA THR A 240 4.86 9.60 -1.34
C THR A 240 5.65 10.58 -2.19
N ALA A 241 4.94 11.31 -3.03
CA ALA A 241 5.50 12.37 -3.85
C ALA A 241 5.17 13.75 -3.26
N PHE A 242 6.14 14.65 -3.32
CA PHE A 242 6.09 15.98 -2.73
C PHE A 242 6.33 17.03 -3.78
N ASP A 243 5.47 18.06 -3.84
CA ASP A 243 5.77 19.28 -4.59
C ASP A 243 6.62 20.23 -3.76
N LEU A 244 7.91 20.31 -4.07
CA LEU A 244 8.89 21.18 -3.42
C LEU A 244 9.00 22.56 -4.10
N SER A 245 8.05 22.95 -4.95
CA SER A 245 8.10 24.24 -5.66
C SER A 245 8.05 25.46 -4.72
N ALA A 246 7.49 25.30 -3.52
CA ALA A 246 7.32 26.38 -2.53
C ALA A 246 8.14 26.19 -1.24
N HIS A 247 8.87 25.09 -1.09
CA HIS A 247 9.47 24.69 0.19
C HIS A 247 10.91 24.20 0.05
N ASN A 248 11.68 24.38 1.13
CA ASN A 248 13.02 23.80 1.24
C ASN A 248 12.92 22.30 1.54
N VAL A 249 13.91 21.55 1.06
CA VAL A 249 14.02 20.08 0.97
C VAL A 249 14.02 19.29 2.31
N ASN A 250 13.55 19.85 3.41
CA ASN A 250 13.68 19.23 4.74
C ASN A 250 12.34 18.71 5.26
N PHE A 251 12.34 17.48 5.78
CA PHE A 251 11.22 16.91 6.56
C PHE A 251 10.90 17.77 7.80
N GLY A 252 9.68 17.73 8.31
CA GLY A 252 9.29 18.48 9.52
C GLY A 252 8.91 19.96 9.31
N GLN A 253 8.80 20.44 8.06
CA GLN A 253 8.14 21.72 7.78
C GLN A 253 6.64 21.48 7.54
N ALA A 254 5.79 22.16 8.31
CA ALA A 254 4.33 22.01 8.40
C ALA A 254 3.53 22.30 7.10
N THR A 255 4.21 22.38 5.96
CA THR A 255 3.66 22.88 4.70
C THR A 255 4.03 22.01 3.50
N VAL A 256 4.85 20.97 3.70
CA VAL A 256 5.11 19.95 2.67
C VAL A 256 3.81 19.16 2.49
N THR A 257 3.08 19.47 1.42
CA THR A 257 1.79 18.83 1.12
C THR A 257 2.08 17.56 0.33
N GLU A 258 1.57 16.41 0.78
CA GLU A 258 1.65 15.16 0.02
C GLU A 258 0.83 15.35 -1.27
N THR A 259 1.50 15.36 -2.43
CA THR A 259 0.86 15.59 -3.73
C THR A 259 0.34 14.27 -4.33
N LEU A 260 0.70 13.14 -3.72
CA LEU A 260 0.23 11.83 -4.15
C LEU A 260 -0.05 10.93 -2.94
N SER A 261 -1.31 10.50 -2.82
CA SER A 261 -1.69 9.29 -2.10
C SER A 261 -2.07 8.27 -3.17
N THR A 262 -1.26 7.24 -3.36
CA THR A 262 -1.64 6.16 -4.28
C THR A 262 -2.73 5.31 -3.65
N ASP A 263 -3.87 5.20 -4.33
CA ASP A 263 -5.00 4.32 -3.98
C ASP A 263 -4.74 2.83 -4.28
N ASP A 264 -3.61 2.49 -4.89
CA ASP A 264 -3.31 1.13 -5.32
C ASP A 264 -2.19 0.49 -4.48
N GLU A 265 -2.37 -0.79 -4.19
CA GLU A 265 -1.41 -1.66 -3.50
C GLU A 265 -0.09 -1.73 -4.31
N ILE A 266 0.86 -0.85 -4.00
CA ILE A 266 2.13 -0.79 -4.76
C ILE A 266 2.97 -2.01 -4.41
N VAL A 267 3.28 -2.83 -5.41
CA VAL A 267 4.30 -3.88 -5.27
C VAL A 267 5.67 -3.21 -5.29
N LEU A 268 6.40 -3.32 -4.19
CA LEU A 268 7.73 -2.73 -4.09
C LEU A 268 8.71 -3.42 -5.04
N ASN A 269 9.10 -2.69 -6.09
CA ASN A 269 10.19 -3.03 -6.98
C ASN A 269 11.31 -1.99 -6.86
N THR A 270 12.54 -2.38 -7.22
CA THR A 270 13.69 -1.46 -7.26
C THR A 270 13.59 -0.42 -8.38
N SER A 271 12.63 -0.55 -9.29
CA SER A 271 12.28 0.45 -10.27
C SER A 271 10.79 0.39 -10.61
N GLY A 272 10.25 1.52 -11.05
CA GLY A 272 8.84 1.62 -11.38
C GLY A 272 8.46 3.00 -11.90
N TYR A 273 7.16 3.27 -11.92
CA TYR A 273 6.62 4.58 -12.24
C TYR A 273 5.42 4.90 -11.33
N PHE A 274 5.14 6.19 -11.18
CA PHE A 274 3.92 6.67 -10.55
C PHE A 274 3.35 7.85 -11.34
N ASP A 275 2.03 8.01 -11.28
CA ASP A 275 1.29 9.05 -11.98
C ASP A 275 0.79 10.09 -11.00
N LEU A 276 1.23 11.34 -11.16
CA LEU A 276 0.56 12.51 -10.58
C LEU A 276 -0.56 12.94 -11.52
N LYS A 277 -1.78 13.06 -11.01
CA LYS A 277 -2.98 13.47 -11.75
C LYS A 277 -3.59 14.71 -11.10
N GLU A 278 -4.57 15.30 -11.77
CA GLU A 278 -5.30 16.47 -11.28
C GLU A 278 -4.41 17.71 -11.02
N LEU A 279 -3.31 17.80 -11.76
CA LEU A 279 -2.39 18.93 -11.68
C LEU A 279 -2.92 20.12 -12.48
N THR A 280 -2.63 21.33 -11.99
CA THR A 280 -2.84 22.56 -12.78
C THR A 280 -1.84 22.62 -13.93
N ASN A 281 -2.32 22.71 -15.16
CA ASN A 281 -1.49 22.93 -16.35
C ASN A 281 -0.71 24.25 -16.28
N ASP A 282 0.40 24.33 -17.00
CA ASP A 282 1.28 25.51 -17.13
C ASP A 282 1.96 25.96 -15.82
N ARG A 283 1.74 25.23 -14.73
CA ARG A 283 2.47 25.35 -13.48
C ARG A 283 3.61 24.34 -13.46
N THR A 284 4.84 24.81 -13.25
CA THR A 284 5.97 23.91 -12.99
C THR A 284 5.86 23.32 -11.60
N TYR A 285 5.91 21.99 -11.51
CA TYR A 285 6.00 21.25 -10.25
C TYR A 285 7.43 20.76 -10.07
N ASN A 286 7.96 20.92 -8.88
CA ASN A 286 9.29 20.46 -8.50
C ASN A 286 9.16 19.22 -7.62
N VAL A 287 9.01 18.06 -8.25
CA VAL A 287 8.57 16.84 -7.56
C VAL A 287 9.76 16.10 -6.96
N SER A 288 9.64 15.71 -5.70
CA SER A 288 10.55 14.76 -5.03
C SER A 288 9.77 13.53 -4.55
N LEU A 289 10.45 12.40 -4.43
CA LEU A 289 9.91 11.13 -4.00
C LEU A 289 10.57 10.68 -2.70
N ALA A 290 9.79 10.16 -1.76
CA ALA A 290 10.29 9.32 -0.68
C ALA A 290 9.46 8.04 -0.58
N VAL A 291 10.07 7.01 0.02
CA VAL A 291 9.40 5.77 0.39
C VAL A 291 9.08 5.84 1.87
N ARG A 292 7.88 5.43 2.25
CA ARG A 292 7.45 5.34 3.65
C ARG A 292 7.39 3.89 4.08
N ASP A 293 7.89 3.63 5.27
CA ASP A 293 7.81 2.31 5.89
C ASP A 293 6.54 2.15 6.76
N ARG A 294 6.35 0.95 7.31
CA ARG A 294 5.21 0.62 8.19
C ARG A 294 5.25 1.31 9.55
N PHE A 295 6.41 1.81 9.97
CA PHE A 295 6.57 2.66 11.15
C PHE A 295 6.22 4.12 10.84
N GLY A 296 6.14 4.50 9.56
CA GLY A 296 5.88 5.86 9.10
C GLY A 296 7.13 6.71 8.94
N PHE A 297 8.33 6.12 8.98
CA PHE A 297 9.58 6.79 8.64
C PHE A 297 9.70 6.90 7.12
N TYR A 298 10.19 8.04 6.65
CA TYR A 298 10.49 8.24 5.24
C TYR A 298 11.97 7.96 4.96
N THR A 299 12.25 7.45 3.77
CA THR A 299 13.60 7.50 3.19
C THR A 299 14.04 8.93 2.95
N LYS A 300 15.32 9.15 2.61
CA LYS A 300 15.74 10.46 2.09
C LYS A 300 14.90 10.85 0.88
N LEU A 301 14.61 12.14 0.75
CA LEU A 301 13.98 12.69 -0.43
C LEU A 301 14.89 12.50 -1.65
N SER A 302 14.29 12.13 -2.79
CA SER A 302 15.00 12.15 -4.06
C SER A 302 15.42 13.58 -4.41
N SER A 303 16.48 13.71 -5.20
CA SER A 303 16.70 14.97 -5.92
C SER A 303 15.43 15.33 -6.70
N PRO A 304 14.96 16.59 -6.62
CA PRO A 304 13.68 16.93 -7.22
C PRO A 304 13.81 17.01 -8.73
N LEU A 305 12.78 16.56 -9.45
CA LEU A 305 12.70 16.58 -10.90
C LEU A 305 11.51 17.45 -11.33
N SER A 306 11.85 18.59 -11.95
CA SER A 306 10.83 19.55 -12.36
C SER A 306 10.16 19.19 -13.68
N ALA A 307 8.83 19.32 -13.73
CA ALA A 307 8.07 19.23 -14.97
C ALA A 307 6.82 20.11 -14.94
N THR A 308 6.34 20.48 -16.12
CA THR A 308 5.17 21.34 -16.30
C THR A 308 4.12 20.55 -17.07
N PRO A 309 2.98 20.19 -16.46
CA PRO A 309 1.85 19.61 -17.17
C PRO A 309 1.38 20.60 -18.24
N LEU A 310 1.06 20.09 -19.43
CA LEU A 310 0.63 20.93 -20.55
C LEU A 310 -0.86 20.78 -20.73
N SER A 311 -1.53 21.87 -21.10
CA SER A 311 -2.91 21.75 -21.57
C SER A 311 -3.01 20.77 -22.72
N ILE A 312 -4.11 20.03 -22.79
CA ILE A 312 -4.32 19.10 -23.90
C ILE A 312 -4.16 19.79 -25.27
N SER A 313 -4.62 21.03 -25.43
CA SER A 313 -4.42 21.81 -26.66
C SER A 313 -2.96 21.95 -27.04
N GLU A 314 -2.10 22.33 -26.09
CA GLU A 314 -0.67 22.49 -26.32
C GLU A 314 0.06 21.15 -26.48
N PHE A 315 -0.36 20.13 -25.72
CA PHE A 315 0.15 18.77 -25.89
C PHE A 315 -0.16 18.24 -27.29
N LEU A 316 -1.38 18.44 -27.80
CA LEU A 316 -1.79 17.98 -29.12
C LEU A 316 -1.16 18.80 -30.25
N GLU A 317 -0.98 20.12 -30.05
CA GLU A 317 -0.29 21.01 -30.98
C GLU A 317 1.18 20.63 -31.13
N LYS A 318 1.86 20.34 -30.00
CA LYS A 318 3.26 19.90 -29.98
C LYS A 318 3.43 18.49 -30.54
N ASN A 319 2.47 17.59 -30.28
CA ASN A 319 2.55 16.20 -30.69
C ASN A 319 1.97 15.91 -32.09
N GLN A 320 1.39 16.89 -32.78
CA GLN A 320 0.91 16.82 -34.16
C GLN A 320 0.42 15.42 -34.61
N CYS A 321 -0.74 14.99 -34.10
CA CYS A 321 -1.53 13.82 -34.53
C CYS A 321 -2.82 13.73 -33.67
N TYR A 322 -3.61 14.80 -33.67
CA TYR A 322 -4.70 15.11 -32.72
C TYR A 322 -5.56 13.92 -32.26
N LEU A 323 -6.17 13.16 -33.19
CA LEU A 323 -7.08 12.07 -32.81
C LEU A 323 -6.34 10.90 -32.17
N ILE A 324 -5.18 10.53 -32.70
CA ILE A 324 -4.39 9.40 -32.19
C ILE A 324 -3.81 9.80 -30.83
N SER A 325 -3.24 11.01 -30.72
CA SER A 325 -2.73 11.55 -29.46
C SER A 325 -3.82 11.62 -28.38
N ALA A 326 -5.05 12.00 -28.74
CA ALA A 326 -6.19 11.99 -27.82
C ALA A 326 -6.60 10.59 -27.34
N GLY A 327 -6.37 9.56 -28.17
CA GLY A 327 -6.64 8.17 -27.80
C GLY A 327 -5.61 7.57 -26.84
N PHE A 328 -4.34 7.98 -26.96
CA PHE A 328 -3.26 7.49 -26.09
C PHE A 328 -3.07 8.36 -24.84
N MET A 329 -3.38 9.66 -24.89
CA MET A 329 -3.17 10.65 -23.82
C MET A 329 -1.72 10.80 -23.33
N GLU A 330 -0.78 10.11 -23.97
CA GLU A 330 0.63 10.07 -23.64
C GLU A 330 1.46 9.94 -24.93
N GLN A 331 2.76 10.21 -24.85
CA GLN A 331 3.67 9.98 -25.97
C GLN A 331 3.91 8.48 -26.15
N HIS A 332 3.71 7.97 -27.35
CA HIS A 332 3.71 6.53 -27.65
C HIS A 332 4.34 6.27 -29.03
N TYR A 333 5.09 5.19 -29.19
CA TYR A 333 5.85 4.90 -30.44
C TYR A 333 4.98 4.83 -31.70
N VAL A 334 3.70 4.45 -31.55
CA VAL A 334 2.71 4.45 -32.64
C VAL A 334 2.46 5.87 -33.17
N LEU A 335 2.50 6.89 -32.31
CA LEU A 335 2.38 8.29 -32.71
C LEU A 335 3.57 8.69 -33.59
N ASP A 336 4.78 8.32 -33.20
CA ASP A 336 6.00 8.62 -33.98
C ASP A 336 5.96 7.94 -35.36
N TYR A 337 5.44 6.71 -35.43
CA TYR A 337 5.22 6.03 -36.70
C TYR A 337 4.23 6.77 -37.61
N PHE A 338 3.08 7.21 -37.09
CA PHE A 338 2.11 7.94 -37.91
C PHE A 338 2.59 9.33 -38.31
N ARG A 339 3.41 10.00 -37.49
CA ARG A 339 4.11 11.23 -37.88
C ARG A 339 5.05 10.98 -39.06
N HIS A 340 5.85 9.92 -38.99
CA HIS A 340 6.73 9.54 -40.10
C HIS A 340 5.94 9.25 -41.38
N ILE A 341 4.80 8.52 -41.29
CA ILE A 341 3.92 8.31 -42.45
C ILE A 341 3.42 9.63 -43.03
N ARG A 342 2.98 10.55 -42.16
CA ARG A 342 2.52 11.87 -42.59
C ARG A 342 3.63 12.61 -43.34
N ASP A 343 4.78 12.75 -42.70
CA ASP A 343 5.85 13.62 -43.16
C ASP A 343 6.54 13.09 -44.42
N GLU A 344 6.81 11.79 -44.49
CA GLU A 344 7.52 11.20 -45.64
C GLU A 344 6.58 10.81 -46.79
N TYR A 345 5.39 10.28 -46.49
CA TYR A 345 4.52 9.70 -47.52
C TYR A 345 3.35 10.61 -47.86
N LEU A 346 2.60 11.12 -46.88
CA LEU A 346 1.40 11.92 -47.18
C LEU A 346 1.76 13.31 -47.72
N MET A 347 2.82 13.94 -47.21
CA MET A 347 3.24 15.26 -47.70
C MET A 347 3.89 15.24 -49.09
N SER A 348 4.28 14.06 -49.59
CA SER A 348 4.92 13.90 -50.91
C SER A 348 3.97 14.03 -52.10
N PHE A 349 2.65 14.02 -51.88
CA PHE A 349 1.65 14.08 -52.97
C PHE A 349 0.49 15.03 -52.62
N SER A 350 -0.07 15.73 -53.61
CA SER A 350 -1.11 16.76 -53.41
C SER A 350 -2.37 16.25 -52.71
N PHE A 351 -2.78 15.02 -52.99
CA PHE A 351 -3.91 14.39 -52.29
C PHE A 351 -3.63 14.13 -50.81
N GLY A 352 -2.40 13.71 -50.48
CA GLY A 352 -2.01 13.47 -49.09
C GLY A 352 -1.92 14.77 -48.30
N VAL A 353 -1.41 15.85 -48.91
CA VAL A 353 -1.44 17.19 -48.31
C VAL A 353 -2.87 17.64 -48.02
N ALA A 354 -3.79 17.52 -48.98
CA ALA A 354 -5.20 17.88 -48.80
C ALA A 354 -5.88 17.04 -47.69
N PHE A 355 -5.56 15.75 -47.59
CA PHE A 355 -6.03 14.90 -46.50
C PHE A 355 -5.51 15.36 -45.14
N VAL A 356 -4.21 15.67 -45.06
CA VAL A 356 -3.58 16.19 -43.83
C VAL A 356 -4.24 17.51 -43.45
N GLU A 357 -4.38 18.47 -44.37
CA GLU A 357 -5.06 19.75 -44.10
C GLU A 357 -6.49 19.57 -43.57
N MET A 358 -7.28 18.70 -44.21
CA MET A 358 -8.63 18.35 -43.74
C MET A 358 -8.61 17.72 -42.33
N TYR A 359 -7.68 16.79 -42.07
CA TYR A 359 -7.53 16.16 -40.77
C TYR A 359 -7.18 17.20 -39.70
N TYR A 360 -6.21 18.08 -39.96
CA TYR A 360 -5.76 19.09 -39.01
C TYR A 360 -6.81 20.19 -38.79
N ALA A 361 -7.66 20.48 -39.78
CA ALA A 361 -8.78 21.42 -39.63
C ALA A 361 -9.94 20.87 -38.78
N THR A 362 -10.19 19.56 -38.85
CA THR A 362 -11.37 18.93 -38.22
C THR A 362 -11.05 18.25 -36.89
N ALA A 363 -9.89 17.61 -36.79
CA ALA A 363 -9.55 16.78 -35.63
C ALA A 363 -9.60 17.52 -34.28
N PRO A 364 -9.10 18.77 -34.14
CA PRO A 364 -9.12 19.48 -32.85
C PRO A 364 -10.52 19.59 -32.23
N GLN A 365 -11.57 19.68 -33.05
CA GLN A 365 -12.96 19.81 -32.57
C GLN A 365 -13.47 18.54 -31.88
N TYR A 366 -12.96 17.37 -32.27
CA TYR A 366 -13.39 16.08 -31.72
C TYR A 366 -12.55 15.63 -30.51
N VAL A 367 -11.39 16.25 -30.29
CA VAL A 367 -10.48 15.82 -29.21
C VAL A 367 -11.14 15.91 -27.82
N PRO A 368 -11.85 16.99 -27.43
CA PRO A 368 -12.51 17.04 -26.12
C PRO A 368 -13.52 15.91 -25.90
N PHE A 369 -14.24 15.52 -26.96
CA PHE A 369 -15.18 14.40 -26.91
C PHE A 369 -14.47 13.05 -26.72
N ILE A 370 -13.35 12.83 -27.41
CA ILE A 370 -12.56 11.61 -27.30
C ILE A 370 -12.01 11.45 -25.88
N ILE A 371 -11.48 12.54 -25.32
CA ILE A 371 -10.84 12.54 -23.99
C ILE A 371 -11.85 12.21 -22.89
N THR A 372 -13.06 12.73 -22.99
CA THR A 372 -14.11 12.51 -21.98
C THR A 372 -14.69 11.09 -22.00
N HIS A 373 -14.41 10.27 -23.03
CA HIS A 373 -15.05 8.96 -23.20
C HIS A 373 -14.01 7.83 -23.36
N PRO A 374 -13.75 7.03 -22.30
CA PRO A 374 -12.74 5.96 -22.33
C PRO A 374 -12.94 4.91 -23.43
N MET A 375 -14.19 4.60 -23.80
CA MET A 375 -14.47 3.66 -24.89
C MET A 375 -14.02 4.19 -26.26
N VAL A 376 -14.14 5.50 -26.48
CA VAL A 376 -13.70 6.14 -27.73
C VAL A 376 -12.17 6.14 -27.80
N GLN A 377 -11.50 6.43 -26.68
CA GLN A 377 -10.04 6.31 -26.60
C GLN A 377 -9.57 4.88 -26.89
N ALA A 378 -10.22 3.87 -26.31
CA ALA A 378 -9.91 2.47 -26.57
C ALA A 378 -10.10 2.12 -28.05
N ALA A 379 -11.21 2.54 -28.67
CA ALA A 379 -11.48 2.31 -30.09
C ALA A 379 -10.40 2.95 -30.99
N ILE A 380 -9.98 4.18 -30.67
CA ILE A 380 -8.90 4.87 -31.40
C ILE A 380 -7.57 4.15 -31.23
N ARG A 381 -7.21 3.72 -30.02
CA ARG A 381 -6.00 2.93 -29.78
C ARG A 381 -6.02 1.63 -30.58
N SER A 382 -7.14 0.89 -30.56
CA SER A 382 -7.30 -0.33 -31.35
C SER A 382 -7.18 -0.08 -32.85
N ALA A 383 -7.78 0.99 -33.36
CA ALA A 383 -7.66 1.38 -34.77
C ALA A 383 -6.23 1.75 -35.15
N ALA A 384 -5.54 2.51 -34.28
CA ALA A 384 -4.15 2.91 -34.49
C ALA A 384 -3.20 1.70 -34.51
N TYR A 385 -3.35 0.76 -33.58
CA TYR A 385 -2.58 -0.50 -33.60
C TYR A 385 -2.90 -1.35 -34.84
N GLY A 386 -4.17 -1.44 -35.22
CA GLY A 386 -4.59 -2.18 -36.41
C GLY A 386 -3.97 -1.61 -37.68
N LEU A 387 -4.00 -0.28 -37.85
CA LEU A 387 -3.37 0.40 -38.98
C LEU A 387 -1.85 0.26 -38.98
N TYR A 388 -1.20 0.43 -37.82
CA TYR A 388 0.24 0.18 -37.67
C TYR A 388 0.63 -1.24 -38.12
N PHE A 389 -0.16 -2.24 -37.72
CA PHE A 389 0.05 -3.63 -38.12
C PHE A 389 -0.16 -3.82 -39.63
N ILE A 390 -1.23 -3.27 -40.19
CA ILE A 390 -1.51 -3.36 -41.63
C ILE A 390 -0.41 -2.70 -42.46
N PHE A 391 0.11 -1.53 -42.06
CA PHE A 391 1.13 -0.85 -42.83
C PHE A 391 2.51 -1.51 -42.74
N ASN A 392 2.88 -2.08 -41.58
CA ASN A 392 4.15 -2.80 -41.46
C ASN A 392 4.09 -4.23 -42.04
N PHE A 393 2.97 -4.93 -41.88
CA PHE A 393 2.88 -6.36 -42.22
C PHE A 393 1.97 -6.67 -43.42
N GLY A 394 1.20 -5.70 -43.91
CA GLY A 394 0.17 -5.90 -44.94
C GLY A 394 0.74 -6.40 -46.27
N VAL A 395 1.94 -5.95 -46.67
CA VAL A 395 2.60 -6.44 -47.89
C VAL A 395 2.89 -7.94 -47.78
N TYR A 396 3.33 -8.41 -46.61
CA TYR A 396 3.56 -9.84 -46.37
C TYR A 396 2.25 -10.64 -46.36
N ILE A 397 1.18 -10.09 -45.77
CA ILE A 397 -0.14 -10.75 -45.76
C ILE A 397 -0.71 -10.86 -47.18
N ILE A 398 -0.60 -9.80 -47.98
CA ILE A 398 -1.02 -9.79 -49.38
C ILE A 398 -0.18 -10.78 -50.19
N GLY A 399 1.15 -10.79 -50.00
CA GLY A 399 2.06 -11.74 -50.64
C GLY A 399 1.71 -13.20 -50.30
N LEU A 400 1.45 -13.49 -49.02
CA LEU A 400 1.01 -14.81 -48.57
C LEU A 400 -0.33 -15.20 -49.19
N TRP A 401 -1.29 -14.27 -49.27
CA TRP A 401 -2.60 -14.51 -49.88
C TRP A 401 -2.48 -14.85 -51.37
N PHE A 402 -1.65 -14.11 -52.11
CA PHE A 402 -1.36 -14.42 -53.51
C PHE A 402 -0.67 -15.78 -53.67
N LEU A 403 0.27 -16.12 -52.78
CA LEU A 403 0.96 -17.40 -52.80
C LEU A 403 -0.01 -18.57 -52.55
N VAL A 404 -0.89 -18.46 -51.55
CA VAL A 404 -1.91 -19.48 -51.27
C VAL A 404 -2.88 -19.62 -52.45
N ARG A 405 -3.32 -18.50 -53.05
CA ARG A 405 -4.21 -18.52 -54.22
C ARG A 405 -3.54 -19.12 -55.45
N PHE A 406 -2.25 -18.85 -55.65
CA PHE A 406 -1.44 -19.44 -56.70
C PHE A 406 -1.30 -20.97 -56.54
N ILE A 407 -1.01 -21.44 -55.32
CA ILE A 407 -0.93 -22.88 -55.01
C ILE A 407 -2.28 -23.56 -55.27
N LYS A 408 -3.40 -22.97 -54.83
CA LYS A 408 -4.74 -23.50 -55.09
C LYS A 408 -5.07 -23.58 -56.59
N LEU A 409 -4.70 -22.57 -57.38
CA LEU A 409 -4.90 -22.57 -58.83
C LEU A 409 -4.06 -23.63 -59.55
N LYS A 410 -2.83 -23.88 -59.09
CA LYS A 410 -1.97 -24.95 -59.62
C LYS A 410 -2.55 -26.35 -59.33
N LEU A 411 -3.04 -26.59 -58.11
CA LEU A 411 -3.63 -27.87 -57.70
C LEU A 411 -4.98 -28.17 -58.40
N SER A 412 -5.78 -27.14 -58.70
CA SER A 412 -7.06 -27.31 -59.41
C SER A 412 -6.91 -27.66 -60.89
N LYS A 413 -5.78 -27.33 -61.53
CA LYS A 413 -5.54 -27.70 -62.94
C LYS A 413 -5.16 -29.16 -63.11
N THR A 414 -4.55 -29.77 -62.09
CA THR A 414 -4.17 -31.19 -62.11
C THR A 414 -5.36 -32.13 -61.94
N THR A 415 -6.50 -31.65 -61.41
CA THR A 415 -7.72 -32.45 -61.18
C THR A 415 -8.72 -32.43 -62.34
N ILE A 416 -8.47 -31.69 -63.42
CA ILE A 416 -9.32 -31.62 -64.62
C ILE A 416 -8.70 -32.39 -65.81
N LEU A 417 -7.47 -32.90 -65.65
CA LEU A 417 -6.74 -33.69 -66.66
C LEU A 417 -6.70 -35.19 -66.36
N ASP A 418 -7.39 -35.63 -65.31
CA ASP A 418 -7.83 -37.02 -65.07
C ASP A 418 -9.36 -37.06 -65.22
#